data_AF-A0A3C0IPD3-F1
#
_entry.id   AF-A0A3C0IPD3-F1
#
_cell.length_a   1.000
_cell.length_b   1.000
_cell.length_c   1.000
_cell.angle_alpha   90.00
_cell.angle_beta   90.00
_cell.angle_gamma   90.00
#
_symmetry.space_group_name_H-M   'P 1'
#
loop_
_entity.id
_entity.type
_entity.pdbx_description
1 polymer ?
#
loop_
_entity_poly.entity_id
_entity_poly.type
_entity_poly.pdbx_seq_one_letter_code
_entity_poly.pdbx_strand_id
1 'polypeptide(L)'
;LFIQATTAANEWLSLAQQMQNAFETNAAYLQLSSIALTKQQFNQAIQLAGNAYQASATTEQQLQAATILNKSYEALQNKAASYHWLHVKDSIATILLHVKAAQEKQLQQSIYKAQYQQKTLQNMHMNNAEQQTTITAAVVVTLLLFGFIIMYDRSNKRQKNANAQLAKTNAAIAEKNKEIADQKEYLQQLNNVKDRMFSIIGHDLRAPLVSLQSVLNLWDQKIIAPENAMELLPKLRRQVHGANLLVENLNTWAKLQMQGGVSHAITSVPILEVV
;
A
#
# COMPACT_ATOMS: atom_id res chain seq x y z
N LEU A 1 -55.32 -16.96 62.91
CA LEU A 1 -53.94 -17.37 62.54
C LEU A 1 -53.80 -18.89 62.45
N PHE A 2 -53.88 -19.66 63.55
CA PHE A 2 -53.68 -21.12 63.51
C PHE A 2 -54.72 -21.91 62.69
N ILE A 3 -55.98 -21.47 62.67
CA ILE A 3 -57.04 -22.11 61.86
C ILE A 3 -56.74 -21.92 60.37
N GLN A 4 -56.47 -20.69 59.93
CA GLN A 4 -56.10 -20.36 58.56
C GLN A 4 -54.84 -21.12 58.08
N ALA A 5 -53.81 -21.23 58.93
CA ALA A 5 -52.60 -21.98 58.59
C ALA A 5 -52.85 -23.49 58.45
N THR A 6 -53.76 -24.06 59.25
CA THR A 6 -54.13 -25.49 59.13
C THR A 6 -54.99 -25.74 57.90
N THR A 7 -55.93 -24.83 57.59
CA THR A 7 -56.76 -24.90 56.38
C THR A 7 -55.89 -24.84 55.14
N ALA A 8 -54.98 -23.86 55.05
CA ALA A 8 -54.06 -23.73 53.92
C ALA A 8 -53.13 -24.95 53.76
N ALA A 9 -52.61 -25.49 54.86
CA ALA A 9 -51.75 -26.68 54.81
C ALA A 9 -52.51 -27.96 54.41
N ASN A 10 -53.79 -28.09 54.77
CA ASN A 10 -54.66 -29.19 54.32
C ASN A 10 -55.05 -29.05 52.85
N GLU A 11 -55.30 -27.82 52.37
CA GLU A 11 -55.53 -27.54 50.96
C GLU A 11 -54.29 -27.87 50.11
N TRP A 12 -53.10 -27.49 50.59
CA TRP A 12 -51.83 -27.85 49.95
C TRP A 12 -51.61 -29.37 49.93
N LEU A 13 -51.91 -30.08 51.02
CA LEU A 13 -51.84 -31.55 51.06
C LEU A 13 -52.76 -32.18 50.00
N SER A 14 -54.02 -31.73 49.92
CA SER A 14 -54.99 -32.22 48.93
C SER A 14 -54.50 -31.98 47.50
N LEU A 15 -53.98 -30.78 47.22
CA LEU A 15 -53.46 -30.43 45.91
C LEU A 15 -52.22 -31.28 45.56
N ALA A 16 -51.28 -31.43 46.50
CA ALA A 16 -50.08 -32.23 46.30
C ALA A 16 -50.39 -33.71 46.02
N GLN A 17 -51.41 -34.27 46.69
CA GLN A 17 -51.90 -35.63 46.47
C GLN A 17 -52.59 -35.77 45.11
N GLN A 18 -53.40 -34.79 44.70
CA GLN A 18 -54.03 -34.78 43.37
C GLN A 18 -52.98 -34.72 42.25
N MET A 19 -51.91 -33.96 42.46
CA MET A 19 -50.76 -33.89 41.55
C MET A 19 -49.87 -35.14 41.60
N GLN A 20 -50.17 -36.11 42.46
CA GLN A 20 -49.35 -37.31 42.73
C GLN A 20 -47.89 -36.96 43.02
N ASN A 21 -47.63 -35.78 43.61
CA ASN A 21 -46.30 -35.31 43.90
C ASN A 21 -45.91 -35.73 45.32
N ALA A 22 -45.16 -36.82 45.42
CA ALA A 22 -44.73 -37.38 46.69
C ALA A 22 -43.88 -36.41 47.53
N PHE A 23 -43.06 -35.57 46.90
CA PHE A 23 -42.21 -34.59 47.58
C PHE A 23 -43.06 -33.49 48.25
N GLU A 24 -44.00 -32.92 47.49
CA GLU A 24 -44.92 -31.88 47.99
C GLU A 24 -45.90 -32.44 49.03
N THR A 25 -46.37 -33.68 48.83
CA THR A 25 -47.23 -34.38 49.79
C THR A 25 -46.50 -34.56 51.12
N ASN A 26 -45.21 -34.93 51.07
CA ASN A 26 -44.37 -35.05 52.26
C ASN A 26 -44.19 -33.70 52.97
N ALA A 27 -43.87 -32.65 52.21
CA ALA A 27 -43.68 -31.31 52.72
C ALA A 27 -44.96 -30.78 53.41
N ALA A 28 -46.13 -31.09 52.88
CA ALA A 28 -47.42 -30.79 53.49
C ALA A 28 -47.63 -31.53 54.82
N TYR A 29 -47.29 -32.83 54.90
CA TYR A 29 -47.32 -33.57 56.17
C TYR A 29 -46.36 -32.99 57.22
N LEU A 30 -45.16 -32.56 56.82
CA LEU A 30 -44.21 -31.89 57.72
C LEU A 30 -44.78 -30.58 58.27
N GLN A 31 -45.37 -29.73 57.44
CA GLN A 31 -45.99 -28.48 57.89
C GLN A 31 -47.18 -28.74 58.83
N LEU A 32 -48.06 -29.68 58.50
CA LEU A 32 -49.18 -30.05 59.36
C LEU A 32 -48.71 -30.62 60.70
N SER A 33 -47.66 -31.44 60.71
CA SER A 33 -47.08 -31.98 61.94
C SER A 33 -46.43 -30.88 62.82
N SER A 34 -45.78 -29.89 62.21
CA SER A 34 -45.19 -28.73 62.89
C SER A 34 -46.27 -27.82 63.51
N ILE A 35 -47.37 -27.59 62.79
CA ILE A 35 -48.54 -26.87 63.29
C ILE A 35 -49.18 -27.62 64.45
N ALA A 36 -49.35 -28.94 64.34
CA ALA A 36 -49.90 -29.78 65.41
C ALA A 36 -49.00 -29.75 66.66
N LEU A 37 -47.68 -29.79 66.50
CA LEU A 37 -46.71 -29.65 67.60
C LEU A 37 -46.87 -28.30 68.33
N THR A 38 -47.01 -27.21 67.57
CA THR A 38 -47.17 -25.85 68.14
C THR A 38 -48.51 -25.69 68.87
N LYS A 39 -49.55 -26.40 68.41
CA LYS A 39 -50.85 -26.50 69.08
C LYS A 39 -50.86 -27.45 70.28
N GLN A 40 -49.72 -28.06 70.64
CA GLN A 40 -49.59 -29.08 71.69
C GLN A 40 -50.42 -30.35 71.42
N GLN A 41 -50.76 -30.62 70.16
CA GLN A 41 -51.47 -31.82 69.72
C GLN A 41 -50.46 -32.93 69.42
N PHE A 42 -49.72 -33.37 70.45
CA PHE A 42 -48.51 -34.19 70.28
C PHE A 42 -48.76 -35.54 69.59
N ASN A 43 -49.86 -36.23 69.88
CA ASN A 43 -50.18 -37.51 69.23
C ASN A 43 -50.44 -37.35 67.73
N GLN A 44 -51.12 -36.26 67.34
CA GLN A 44 -51.36 -35.94 65.94
C GLN A 44 -50.07 -35.52 65.23
N ALA A 45 -49.22 -34.73 65.90
CA ALA A 45 -47.89 -34.37 65.39
C ALA A 45 -47.03 -35.61 65.14
N ILE A 46 -47.06 -36.59 66.05
CA ILE A 46 -46.31 -37.85 65.92
C ILE A 46 -46.79 -38.67 64.72
N GLN A 47 -48.10 -38.82 64.52
CA GLN A 47 -48.62 -39.58 63.38
C GLN A 47 -48.24 -38.92 62.04
N LEU A 48 -48.45 -37.61 61.94
CA LEU A 48 -48.14 -36.86 60.71
C LEU A 48 -46.63 -36.83 60.42
N ALA A 49 -45.79 -36.61 61.44
CA ALA A 49 -44.35 -36.63 61.30
C ALA A 49 -43.79 -38.03 61.04
N GLY A 50 -44.41 -39.09 61.58
CA GLY A 50 -44.04 -40.48 61.30
C GLY A 50 -44.32 -40.86 59.84
N ASN A 51 -45.48 -40.47 59.32
CA ASN A 51 -45.81 -40.65 57.90
C ASN A 51 -44.87 -39.85 57.00
N ALA A 52 -44.57 -38.59 57.38
CA ALA A 52 -43.60 -37.77 56.67
C ALA A 52 -42.20 -38.39 56.69
N TYR A 53 -41.75 -38.95 57.81
CA TYR A 53 -40.44 -39.60 57.91
C TYR A 53 -40.31 -40.79 56.94
N GLN A 54 -41.33 -41.67 56.90
CA GLN A 54 -41.33 -42.85 56.03
C GLN A 54 -41.45 -42.49 54.55
N ALA A 55 -42.24 -41.48 54.21
CA ALA A 55 -42.46 -41.05 52.83
C ALA A 55 -41.43 -39.99 52.36
N SER A 56 -40.39 -39.68 53.15
CA SER A 56 -39.46 -38.58 52.83
C SER A 56 -38.63 -38.91 51.61
N ALA A 57 -38.58 -37.97 50.66
CA ALA A 57 -37.78 -38.09 49.45
C ALA A 57 -36.36 -37.54 49.63
N THR A 58 -36.12 -36.73 50.68
CA THR A 58 -34.81 -36.13 50.97
C THR A 58 -34.40 -36.29 52.42
N THR A 59 -33.09 -36.35 52.65
CA THR A 59 -32.48 -36.37 53.98
C THR A 59 -32.85 -35.13 54.81
N GLU A 60 -33.15 -34.00 54.17
CA GLU A 60 -33.64 -32.78 54.83
C GLU A 60 -35.06 -32.95 55.37
N GLN A 61 -35.97 -33.54 54.60
CA GLN A 61 -37.33 -33.87 55.04
C GLN A 61 -37.30 -34.87 56.20
N GLN A 62 -36.43 -35.89 56.12
CA GLN A 62 -36.23 -36.86 57.20
C GLN A 62 -35.73 -36.19 58.48
N LEU A 63 -34.80 -35.24 58.38
CA LEU A 63 -34.29 -34.47 59.53
C LEU A 63 -35.38 -33.63 60.19
N GLN A 64 -36.22 -32.98 59.38
CA GLN A 64 -37.35 -32.19 59.86
C GLN A 64 -38.38 -33.08 60.58
N ALA A 65 -38.76 -34.21 59.99
CA ALA A 65 -39.66 -35.18 60.62
C ALA A 65 -39.09 -35.73 61.95
N ALA A 66 -37.82 -36.17 61.96
CA ALA A 66 -37.16 -36.67 63.15
C ALA A 66 -37.06 -35.62 64.27
N THR A 67 -36.86 -34.34 63.90
CA THR A 67 -36.87 -33.22 64.85
C THR A 67 -38.26 -33.00 65.47
N ILE A 68 -39.33 -33.10 64.68
CA ILE A 68 -40.71 -32.97 65.16
C ILE A 68 -41.08 -34.16 66.06
N LEU A 69 -40.68 -35.37 65.71
CA LEU A 69 -40.89 -36.59 66.51
C LEU A 69 -40.17 -36.50 67.86
N ASN A 70 -38.88 -36.13 67.85
CA ASN A 70 -38.11 -35.94 69.09
C ASN A 70 -38.77 -34.93 70.04
N LYS A 71 -39.13 -33.74 69.53
CA LYS A 71 -39.82 -32.69 70.31
C LYS A 71 -41.20 -33.12 70.83
N SER A 72 -41.96 -33.87 70.02
CA SER A 72 -43.29 -34.35 70.41
C SER A 72 -43.20 -35.39 71.53
N TYR A 73 -42.24 -36.33 71.46
CA TYR A 73 -42.03 -37.33 72.50
C TYR A 73 -41.38 -36.75 73.78
N GLU A 74 -40.55 -35.71 73.64
CA GLU A 74 -40.02 -34.94 74.77
C GLU A 74 -41.15 -34.25 75.56
N ALA A 75 -42.08 -33.60 74.85
CA ALA A 75 -43.24 -32.95 75.47
C ALA A 75 -44.21 -33.94 76.14
N LEU A 76 -44.32 -35.17 75.63
CA LEU A 76 -45.08 -36.27 76.25
C LEU A 76 -44.33 -36.97 77.40
N GLN A 77 -43.12 -36.52 77.75
CA GLN A 77 -42.23 -37.13 78.75
C GLN A 77 -41.88 -38.60 78.47
N ASN A 78 -42.02 -39.06 77.23
CA ASN A 78 -41.61 -40.40 76.82
C ASN A 78 -40.10 -40.41 76.50
N LYS A 79 -39.30 -40.62 77.55
CA LYS A 79 -37.83 -40.58 77.48
C LYS A 79 -37.23 -41.56 76.47
N ALA A 80 -37.77 -42.78 76.39
CA ALA A 80 -37.23 -43.81 75.49
C ALA A 80 -37.39 -43.43 74.01
N ALA A 81 -38.60 -43.00 73.62
CA ALA A 81 -38.87 -42.56 72.25
C ALA A 81 -38.17 -41.24 71.91
N SER A 82 -38.14 -40.29 72.85
CA SER A 82 -37.43 -39.02 72.66
C SER A 82 -35.93 -39.25 72.43
N TYR A 83 -35.28 -40.10 73.23
CA TYR A 83 -33.87 -40.46 73.07
C TYR A 83 -33.59 -41.17 71.75
N HIS A 84 -34.46 -42.09 71.33
CA HIS A 84 -34.33 -42.74 70.02
C HIS A 84 -34.34 -41.72 68.87
N TRP A 85 -35.33 -40.83 68.83
CA TRP A 85 -35.45 -39.84 67.77
C TRP A 85 -34.38 -38.75 67.84
N LEU A 86 -33.79 -38.49 69.02
CA LEU A 86 -32.61 -37.63 69.16
C LEU A 86 -31.42 -38.22 68.40
N HIS A 87 -31.10 -39.50 68.63
CA HIS A 87 -30.01 -40.18 67.91
C HIS A 87 -30.23 -40.27 66.41
N VAL A 88 -31.46 -40.57 65.99
CA VAL A 88 -31.83 -40.61 64.56
C VAL A 88 -31.63 -39.23 63.93
N LYS A 89 -32.10 -38.17 64.59
CA LYS A 89 -31.92 -36.78 64.13
C LYS A 89 -30.43 -36.44 64.00
N ASP A 90 -29.62 -36.73 65.01
CA ASP A 90 -28.19 -36.38 65.01
C ASP A 90 -27.43 -37.14 63.91
N SER A 91 -27.73 -38.43 63.72
CA SER A 91 -27.16 -39.24 62.64
C SER A 91 -27.50 -38.67 61.24
N ILE A 92 -28.76 -38.33 61.01
CA ILE A 92 -29.22 -37.72 59.75
C ILE A 92 -28.54 -36.36 59.54
N ALA A 93 -28.39 -35.55 60.59
CA ALA A 93 -27.72 -34.25 60.52
C ALA A 93 -26.25 -34.39 60.12
N THR A 94 -25.53 -35.37 60.69
CA THR A 94 -24.13 -35.66 60.29
C THR A 94 -24.04 -36.12 58.84
N ILE A 95 -24.93 -37.01 58.39
CA ILE A 95 -24.97 -37.47 56.99
C ILE A 95 -25.21 -36.30 56.04
N LEU A 96 -26.19 -35.45 56.34
CA LEU A 96 -26.53 -34.28 55.55
C LEU A 96 -25.34 -33.32 55.43
N LEU A 97 -24.60 -33.10 56.52
CA LEU A 97 -23.40 -32.26 56.52
C LEU A 97 -22.32 -32.80 55.58
N HIS A 98 -22.04 -34.11 55.63
CA HIS A 98 -21.05 -34.72 54.73
C HIS A 98 -21.48 -34.69 53.26
N VAL A 99 -22.76 -34.94 52.98
CA VAL A 99 -23.30 -34.87 51.61
C VAL A 99 -23.18 -33.47 51.04
N LYS A 100 -23.55 -32.44 51.82
CA LYS A 100 -23.41 -31.03 51.40
C LYS A 100 -21.96 -30.66 51.15
N ALA A 101 -21.06 -31.02 52.06
CA ALA A 101 -19.63 -30.77 51.89
C ALA A 101 -19.05 -31.47 50.64
N ALA A 102 -19.49 -32.70 50.35
CA ALA A 102 -19.08 -33.43 49.15
C ALA A 102 -19.58 -32.76 47.87
N GLN A 103 -20.84 -32.30 47.86
CA GLN A 103 -21.44 -31.57 46.74
C GLN A 103 -20.74 -30.23 46.49
N GLU A 104 -20.47 -29.44 47.53
CA GLU A 104 -19.75 -28.17 47.41
C GLU A 104 -18.35 -28.38 46.84
N LYS A 105 -17.64 -29.41 47.32
CA LYS A 105 -16.31 -29.77 46.80
C LYS A 105 -16.37 -30.14 45.31
N GLN A 106 -17.36 -30.93 44.90
CA GLN A 106 -17.55 -31.30 43.50
C GLN A 106 -17.90 -30.09 42.63
N LEU A 107 -18.79 -29.21 43.12
CA LEU A 107 -19.15 -27.98 42.45
C LEU A 107 -17.92 -27.09 42.25
N GLN A 108 -17.12 -26.89 43.30
CA GLN A 108 -15.89 -26.10 43.24
C GLN A 108 -14.88 -26.66 42.23
N GLN A 109 -14.73 -27.98 42.17
CA GLN A 109 -13.87 -28.64 41.17
C GLN A 109 -14.38 -28.40 39.74
N SER A 110 -15.69 -28.48 39.53
CA SER A 110 -16.29 -28.23 38.22
C SER A 110 -16.11 -26.77 37.76
N ILE A 111 -16.27 -25.82 38.68
CA ILE A 111 -16.06 -24.38 38.44
C ILE A 111 -14.59 -24.12 38.11
N TYR A 112 -13.66 -24.66 38.90
CA TYR A 112 -12.23 -24.52 38.66
C TYR A 112 -11.83 -25.07 37.29
N LYS A 113 -12.35 -26.25 36.91
CA LYS A 113 -12.10 -26.86 35.60
C LYS A 113 -12.66 -25.99 34.47
N ALA A 114 -13.86 -25.46 34.61
CA ALA A 114 -14.46 -24.57 33.62
C ALA A 114 -13.65 -23.27 33.44
N GLN A 115 -13.21 -22.66 34.55
CA GLN A 115 -12.35 -21.48 34.53
C GLN A 115 -10.99 -21.76 33.86
N TYR A 116 -10.39 -22.91 34.16
CA TYR A 116 -9.13 -23.32 33.54
C TYR A 116 -9.28 -23.52 32.02
N GLN A 117 -10.38 -24.17 31.59
CA GLN A 117 -10.70 -24.34 30.17
C GLN A 117 -10.94 -22.99 29.48
N GLN A 118 -11.62 -22.05 30.13
CA GLN A 118 -11.83 -20.71 29.60
C GLN A 118 -10.50 -19.95 29.45
N LYS A 119 -9.62 -20.01 30.45
CA LYS A 119 -8.32 -19.35 30.42
C LYS A 119 -7.41 -19.93 29.33
N THR A 120 -7.40 -21.26 29.17
CA THR A 120 -6.62 -21.91 28.11
C THR A 120 -7.16 -21.55 26.72
N LEU A 121 -8.49 -21.50 26.55
CA LEU A 121 -9.09 -21.03 25.30
C LEU A 121 -8.75 -19.57 25.00
N GLN A 122 -8.81 -18.70 26.01
CA GLN A 122 -8.41 -17.30 25.86
C GLN A 122 -6.94 -17.17 25.46
N ASN A 123 -6.03 -17.95 26.07
CA ASN A 123 -4.63 -17.98 25.70
C ASN A 123 -4.43 -18.50 24.26
N MET A 124 -5.20 -19.51 23.83
CA MET A 124 -5.18 -19.98 22.44
C MET A 124 -5.65 -18.88 21.46
N HIS A 125 -6.73 -18.16 21.78
CA HIS A 125 -7.20 -17.03 20.96
C HIS A 125 -6.17 -15.89 20.91
N MET A 126 -5.52 -15.57 22.04
CA MET A 126 -4.49 -14.54 22.08
C MET A 126 -3.27 -14.94 21.25
N ASN A 127 -2.76 -16.15 21.43
CA ASN A 127 -1.62 -16.67 20.65
C ASN A 127 -1.96 -16.77 19.15
N ASN A 128 -3.18 -17.21 18.80
CA ASN A 128 -3.62 -17.24 17.41
C ASN A 128 -3.74 -15.83 16.81
N ALA A 129 -4.23 -14.85 17.58
CA ALA A 129 -4.32 -13.46 17.15
C ALA A 129 -2.93 -12.81 16.97
N GLU A 130 -1.99 -13.08 17.88
CA GLU A 130 -0.59 -12.68 17.75
C GLU A 130 0.04 -13.30 16.49
N GLN A 131 -0.13 -14.61 16.28
CA GLN A 131 0.35 -15.29 15.08
C GLN A 131 -0.26 -14.73 13.79
N GLN A 132 -1.58 -14.47 13.76
CA GLN A 132 -2.23 -13.85 12.62
C GLN A 132 -1.68 -12.44 12.34
N THR A 133 -1.41 -11.67 13.39
CA THR A 133 -0.80 -10.33 13.27
C THR A 133 0.61 -10.42 12.68
N THR A 134 1.44 -11.35 13.17
CA THR A 134 2.79 -11.59 12.65
C THR A 134 2.78 -12.05 11.19
N ILE A 135 1.90 -13.00 10.82
CA ILE A 135 1.76 -13.49 9.44
C ILE A 135 1.31 -12.35 8.52
N THR A 136 0.32 -11.56 8.92
CA THR A 136 -0.19 -10.43 8.13
C THR A 136 0.91 -9.38 7.91
N ALA A 137 1.67 -9.04 8.95
CA ALA A 137 2.78 -8.11 8.83
C ALA A 137 3.87 -8.62 7.87
N ALA A 138 4.24 -9.91 7.96
CA ALA A 138 5.22 -10.53 7.07
C ALA A 138 4.76 -10.51 5.59
N VAL A 139 3.49 -10.78 5.32
CA VAL A 139 2.90 -10.70 3.97
C VAL A 139 2.98 -9.27 3.42
N VAL A 140 2.60 -8.26 4.21
CA VAL A 140 2.66 -6.85 3.79
C VAL A 140 4.10 -6.44 3.46
N VAL A 141 5.07 -6.79 4.32
CA VAL A 141 6.49 -6.50 4.06
C VAL A 141 6.97 -7.17 2.78
N THR A 142 6.58 -8.43 2.53
CA THR A 142 6.96 -9.16 1.32
C THR A 142 6.39 -8.51 0.06
N LEU A 143 5.13 -8.05 0.08
CA LEU A 143 4.51 -7.34 -1.03
C LEU A 143 5.19 -5.99 -1.32
N LEU A 144 5.58 -5.26 -0.27
CA LEU A 144 6.32 -4.01 -0.42
C LEU A 144 7.70 -4.23 -1.06
N LEU A 145 8.43 -5.26 -0.63
CA LEU A 145 9.72 -5.63 -1.22
C LEU A 145 9.56 -6.01 -2.70
N PHE A 146 8.53 -6.78 -3.04
CA PHE A 146 8.25 -7.15 -4.42
C PHE A 146 7.92 -5.94 -5.29
N GLY A 147 7.10 -5.01 -4.77
CA GLY A 147 6.82 -3.73 -5.42
C GLY A 147 8.09 -2.90 -5.65
N PHE A 148 9.00 -2.88 -4.67
CA PHE A 148 10.28 -2.17 -4.78
C PHE A 148 11.19 -2.78 -5.85
N ILE A 149 11.26 -4.12 -5.93
CA ILE A 149 12.03 -4.83 -6.96
C ILE A 149 11.48 -4.49 -8.36
N ILE A 150 10.16 -4.56 -8.56
CA ILE A 150 9.53 -4.20 -9.84
C ILE A 150 9.81 -2.73 -10.19
N MET A 151 9.71 -1.83 -9.21
CA MET A 151 9.99 -0.40 -9.41
C MET A 151 11.46 -0.17 -9.78
N TYR A 152 12.39 -0.85 -9.11
CA TYR A 152 13.83 -0.79 -9.38
C TYR A 152 14.15 -1.26 -10.80
N ASP A 153 13.63 -2.41 -11.21
CA ASP A 153 13.84 -2.94 -12.56
C ASP A 153 13.27 -2.04 -13.65
N ARG A 154 12.07 -1.49 -13.42
CA ARG A 154 11.44 -0.53 -14.34
C ARG A 154 12.26 0.75 -14.46
N SER A 155 12.77 1.26 -13.34
CA SER A 155 13.64 2.44 -13.31
C SER A 155 14.93 2.18 -14.10
N ASN A 156 15.57 1.03 -13.88
CA ASN A 156 16.82 0.67 -14.53
C ASN A 156 16.64 0.50 -16.05
N LYS A 157 15.55 -0.15 -16.49
CA LYS A 157 15.20 -0.24 -17.92
C LYS A 157 14.95 1.13 -18.55
N ARG A 158 14.27 2.04 -17.83
CA ARG A 158 14.05 3.42 -18.30
C ARG A 158 15.37 4.16 -18.49
N GLN A 159 16.29 4.05 -17.53
CA GLN A 159 17.61 4.68 -17.64
C GLN A 159 18.42 4.13 -18.83
N LYS A 160 18.41 2.81 -19.05
CA LYS A 160 19.09 2.19 -20.21
C LYS A 160 18.52 2.70 -21.54
N ASN A 161 17.19 2.75 -21.66
CA ASN A 161 16.54 3.22 -22.88
C ASN A 161 16.80 4.72 -23.13
N ALA A 162 16.76 5.54 -22.07
CA ALA A 162 17.08 6.96 -22.16
C ALA A 162 18.54 7.19 -22.57
N ASN A 163 19.48 6.46 -21.98
CA ASN A 163 20.90 6.54 -22.35
C ASN A 163 21.15 6.07 -23.78
N ALA A 164 20.47 5.01 -24.23
CA ALA A 164 20.56 4.56 -25.62
C ALA A 164 20.04 5.63 -26.61
N GLN A 165 18.96 6.32 -26.25
CA GLN A 165 18.43 7.41 -27.07
C GLN A 165 19.37 8.61 -27.08
N LEU A 166 19.93 9.00 -25.92
CA LEU A 166 20.93 10.06 -25.83
C LEU A 166 22.16 9.75 -26.67
N ALA A 167 22.65 8.50 -26.66
CA ALA A 167 23.78 8.08 -27.49
C ALA A 167 23.48 8.23 -28.99
N LYS A 168 22.28 7.83 -29.44
CA LYS A 168 21.86 8.02 -30.85
C LYS A 168 21.78 9.49 -31.24
N THR A 169 21.17 10.32 -30.39
CA THR A 169 21.06 11.77 -30.66
C THR A 169 22.44 12.43 -30.68
N ASN A 170 23.34 12.07 -29.76
CA ASN A 170 24.71 12.59 -29.75
C ASN A 170 25.48 12.21 -31.01
N ALA A 171 25.31 10.96 -31.50
CA ALA A 171 25.92 10.54 -32.76
C ALA A 171 25.39 11.35 -33.95
N ALA A 172 24.07 11.57 -34.04
CA ALA A 172 23.47 12.38 -35.10
C ALA A 172 23.91 13.86 -35.03
N ILE A 173 24.03 14.43 -33.83
CA ILE A 173 24.56 15.79 -33.65
C ILE A 173 26.02 15.86 -34.09
N ALA A 174 26.84 14.86 -33.75
CA ALA A 174 28.24 14.80 -34.17
C ALA A 174 28.38 14.73 -35.69
N GLU A 175 27.54 13.93 -36.36
CA GLU A 175 27.48 13.86 -37.82
C GLU A 175 27.09 15.20 -38.45
N LYS A 176 26.05 15.86 -37.93
CA LYS A 176 25.62 17.18 -38.40
C LYS A 176 26.69 18.26 -38.17
N ASN A 177 27.37 18.24 -37.04
CA ASN A 177 28.46 19.16 -36.76
C ASN A 177 29.63 18.96 -37.74
N LYS A 178 29.93 17.71 -38.11
CA LYS A 178 30.93 17.42 -39.14
C LYS A 178 30.50 17.97 -40.50
N GLU A 179 29.26 17.72 -40.92
CA GLU A 179 28.71 18.26 -42.17
C GLU A 179 28.78 19.79 -42.21
N ILE A 180 28.43 20.47 -41.12
CA ILE A 180 28.53 21.94 -41.00
C ILE A 180 29.99 22.40 -41.07
N ALA A 181 30.93 21.67 -40.45
CA ALA A 181 32.35 21.99 -40.51
C ALA A 181 32.89 21.88 -41.95
N ASP A 182 32.53 20.80 -42.66
CA ASP A 182 32.92 20.56 -44.05
C ASP A 182 32.34 21.65 -44.98
N GLN A 183 31.05 22.01 -44.78
CA GLN A 183 30.41 23.12 -45.51
C GLN A 183 31.09 24.46 -45.22
N LYS A 184 31.47 24.73 -43.97
CA LYS A 184 32.18 25.95 -43.58
C LYS A 184 33.55 26.04 -44.26
N GLU A 185 34.31 24.94 -44.28
CA GLU A 185 35.61 24.90 -44.95
C GLU A 185 35.45 25.15 -46.46
N TYR A 186 34.48 24.49 -47.09
CA TYR A 186 34.18 24.70 -48.50
C TYR A 186 33.83 26.17 -48.80
N LEU A 187 32.98 26.79 -47.98
CA LEU A 187 32.64 28.21 -48.14
C LEU A 187 33.84 29.14 -47.95
N GLN A 188 34.75 28.83 -47.02
CA GLN A 188 35.98 29.58 -46.83
C GLN A 188 36.91 29.47 -48.04
N GLN A 189 37.09 28.27 -48.59
CA GLN A 189 37.86 28.05 -49.81
C GLN A 189 37.26 28.83 -50.99
N LEU A 190 35.94 28.78 -51.15
CA LEU A 190 35.23 29.52 -52.19
C LEU A 190 35.41 31.05 -52.03
N ASN A 191 35.35 31.55 -50.79
CA ASN A 191 35.56 32.97 -50.54
C ASN A 191 37.00 33.40 -50.85
N ASN A 192 38.00 32.58 -50.50
CA ASN A 192 39.40 32.85 -50.83
C ASN A 192 39.63 32.90 -52.36
N VAL A 193 39.00 32.00 -53.11
CA VAL A 193 39.05 32.01 -54.59
C VAL A 193 38.44 33.30 -55.12
N LYS A 194 37.26 33.68 -54.62
CA LYS A 194 36.56 34.92 -54.99
C LYS A 194 37.42 36.16 -54.71
N ASP A 195 38.04 36.26 -53.53
CA ASP A 195 38.89 37.40 -53.15
C ASP A 195 40.13 37.49 -54.04
N ARG A 196 40.78 36.35 -54.32
CA ARG A 196 41.92 36.30 -55.24
C ARG A 196 41.54 36.73 -56.65
N MET A 197 40.38 36.28 -57.15
CA MET A 197 39.88 36.70 -58.46
C MET A 197 39.66 38.21 -58.51
N PHE A 198 38.94 38.80 -57.54
CA PHE A 198 38.72 40.24 -57.51
C PHE A 198 40.02 41.04 -57.42
N SER A 199 41.03 40.54 -56.71
CA SER A 199 42.35 41.18 -56.64
C SER A 199 43.04 41.20 -58.00
N ILE A 200 43.06 40.07 -58.73
CA ILE A 200 43.63 39.97 -60.08
C ILE A 200 42.88 40.90 -61.04
N ILE A 201 41.55 40.84 -61.06
CA ILE A 201 40.70 41.66 -61.92
C ILE A 201 40.89 43.16 -61.62
N GLY A 202 40.89 43.53 -60.34
CA GLY A 202 41.07 44.91 -59.93
C GLY A 202 42.42 45.47 -60.35
N HIS A 203 43.48 44.66 -60.29
CA HIS A 203 44.80 45.01 -60.79
C HIS A 203 44.81 45.19 -62.32
N ASP A 204 44.25 44.21 -63.04
CA ASP A 204 44.31 44.15 -64.50
C ASP A 204 43.38 45.17 -65.17
N LEU A 205 42.31 45.62 -64.50
CA LEU A 205 41.47 46.73 -64.95
C LEU A 205 42.03 48.10 -64.57
N ARG A 206 42.77 48.22 -63.46
CA ARG A 206 43.33 49.51 -63.02
C ARG A 206 44.40 50.02 -63.98
N ALA A 207 45.29 49.17 -64.47
CA ALA A 207 46.37 49.56 -65.38
C ALA A 207 45.87 50.27 -66.67
N PRO A 208 44.91 49.72 -67.45
CA PRO A 208 44.39 50.37 -68.65
C PRO A 208 43.55 51.62 -68.32
N LEU A 209 42.82 51.65 -67.20
CA LEU A 209 42.07 52.84 -66.78
C LEU A 209 42.97 54.00 -66.38
N VAL A 210 44.05 53.73 -65.64
CA VAL A 210 45.07 54.73 -65.30
C VAL A 210 45.77 55.22 -66.56
N SER A 211 46.14 54.32 -67.48
CA SER A 211 46.75 54.70 -68.76
C SER A 211 45.81 55.57 -69.61
N LEU A 212 44.52 55.21 -69.67
CA LEU A 212 43.47 56.02 -70.31
C LEU A 212 43.39 57.41 -69.68
N GLN A 213 43.32 57.50 -68.36
CA GLN A 213 43.26 58.76 -67.65
C GLN A 213 44.50 59.62 -67.89
N SER A 214 45.70 59.03 -67.90
CA SER A 214 46.95 59.75 -68.20
C SER A 214 46.99 60.29 -69.62
N VAL A 215 46.60 59.49 -70.62
CA VAL A 215 46.57 59.95 -72.03
C VAL A 215 45.53 61.06 -72.20
N LEU A 216 44.34 60.93 -71.60
CA LEU A 216 43.31 61.96 -71.64
C LEU A 216 43.76 63.26 -70.94
N ASN A 217 44.42 63.19 -69.79
CA ASN A 217 44.94 64.36 -69.08
C ASN A 217 46.03 65.08 -69.88
N LEU A 218 46.95 64.34 -70.49
CA LEU A 218 48.02 64.90 -71.31
C LEU A 218 47.48 65.56 -72.60
N TRP A 219 46.41 65.00 -73.17
CA TRP A 219 45.67 65.59 -74.28
C TRP A 219 44.97 66.89 -73.87
N ASP A 220 44.26 66.89 -72.74
CA ASP A 220 43.49 68.05 -72.24
C ASP A 220 44.42 69.23 -71.86
N GLN A 221 45.60 68.93 -71.30
CA GLN A 221 46.62 69.93 -70.99
C GLN A 221 47.41 70.43 -72.23
N LYS A 222 47.08 69.95 -73.44
CA LYS A 222 47.75 70.27 -74.72
C LYS A 222 49.26 70.01 -74.71
N ILE A 223 49.71 69.06 -73.88
CA ILE A 223 51.14 68.72 -73.73
C ILE A 223 51.60 67.79 -74.88
N ILE A 224 50.69 67.06 -75.51
CA ILE A 224 50.98 66.15 -76.63
C ILE A 224 50.71 66.85 -77.96
N ALA A 225 51.68 66.84 -78.87
CA ALA A 225 51.49 67.28 -80.25
C ALA A 225 50.51 66.36 -81.01
N PRO A 226 49.70 66.88 -81.97
CA PRO A 226 48.68 66.12 -82.68
C PRO A 226 49.20 64.82 -83.32
N GLU A 227 50.44 64.83 -83.81
CA GLU A 227 51.05 63.67 -84.48
C GLU A 227 51.36 62.53 -83.49
N ASN A 228 51.81 62.86 -82.27
CA ASN A 228 52.13 61.88 -81.23
C ASN A 228 50.87 61.25 -80.62
N ALA A 229 49.76 61.99 -80.59
CA ALA A 229 48.47 61.46 -80.15
C ALA A 229 47.93 60.38 -81.10
N MET A 230 48.17 60.52 -82.41
CA MET A 230 47.79 59.51 -83.41
C MET A 230 48.54 58.18 -83.25
N GLU A 231 49.73 58.19 -82.62
CA GLU A 231 50.48 56.95 -82.31
C GLU A 231 50.01 56.28 -81.00
N LEU A 232 49.52 57.07 -80.04
CA LEU A 232 49.08 56.59 -78.72
C LEU A 232 47.64 56.07 -78.73
N LEU A 233 46.75 56.67 -79.52
CA LEU A 233 45.33 56.28 -79.62
C LEU A 233 45.13 54.79 -79.99
N PRO A 234 45.87 54.19 -80.96
CA PRO A 234 45.76 52.76 -81.25
C PRO A 234 46.24 51.85 -80.11
N LYS A 235 47.27 52.26 -79.35
CA LYS A 235 47.76 51.52 -78.17
C LYS A 235 46.71 51.55 -77.06
N LEU A 236 46.11 52.71 -76.83
CA LEU A 236 45.03 52.91 -75.87
C LEU A 236 43.77 52.13 -76.21
N ARG A 237 43.34 52.16 -77.49
CA ARG A 237 42.19 51.37 -77.97
C ARG A 237 42.38 49.88 -77.72
N ARG A 238 43.59 49.35 -77.91
CA ARG A 238 43.92 47.95 -77.60
C ARG A 238 43.84 47.64 -76.10
N GLN A 239 44.32 48.54 -75.24
CA GLN A 239 44.24 48.38 -73.79
C GLN A 239 42.79 48.41 -73.26
N VAL A 240 41.98 49.36 -73.73
CA VAL A 240 40.55 49.45 -73.37
C VAL A 240 39.77 48.24 -73.89
N HIS A 241 40.07 47.79 -75.11
CA HIS A 241 39.47 46.57 -75.65
C HIS A 241 39.82 45.32 -74.83
N GLY A 242 41.09 45.17 -74.42
CA GLY A 242 41.52 44.10 -73.53
C GLY A 242 40.84 44.14 -72.16
N ALA A 243 40.66 45.33 -71.58
CA ALA A 243 39.92 45.50 -70.33
C ALA A 243 38.45 45.10 -70.44
N ASN A 244 37.78 45.46 -71.54
CA ASN A 244 36.40 45.06 -71.80
C ASN A 244 36.26 43.54 -71.96
N LEU A 245 37.16 42.88 -72.69
CA LEU A 245 37.18 41.43 -72.81
C LEU A 245 37.36 40.74 -71.45
N LEU A 246 38.18 41.31 -70.57
CA LEU A 246 38.36 40.80 -69.21
C LEU A 246 37.08 40.92 -68.36
N VAL A 247 36.35 42.04 -68.47
CA VAL A 247 35.04 42.22 -67.80
C VAL A 247 33.99 41.25 -68.35
N GLU A 248 33.94 41.02 -69.66
CA GLU A 248 33.01 40.07 -70.28
C GLU A 248 33.28 38.63 -69.85
N ASN A 249 34.55 38.24 -69.81
CA ASN A 249 34.97 36.92 -69.33
C ASN A 249 34.64 36.73 -67.84
N LEU A 250 34.84 37.76 -67.02
CA LEU A 250 34.45 37.76 -65.61
C LEU A 250 32.93 37.63 -65.42
N ASN A 251 32.15 38.40 -66.18
CA ASN A 251 30.69 38.36 -66.10
C ASN A 251 30.15 36.97 -66.48
N THR A 252 30.76 36.35 -67.50
CA THR A 252 30.45 34.97 -67.90
C THR A 252 30.75 33.99 -66.77
N TRP A 253 31.92 34.11 -66.13
CA TRP A 253 32.31 33.28 -64.98
C TRP A 253 31.37 33.48 -63.77
N ALA A 254 31.01 34.71 -63.42
CA ALA A 254 30.12 35.02 -62.30
C ALA A 254 28.71 34.41 -62.51
N LYS A 255 28.19 34.46 -63.74
CA LYS A 255 26.91 33.83 -64.10
C LYS A 255 26.96 32.31 -63.94
N LEU A 256 28.04 31.66 -64.37
CA LEU A 256 28.24 30.22 -64.20
C LEU A 256 28.30 29.83 -62.71
N GLN A 257 28.91 30.66 -61.86
CA GLN A 257 28.95 30.45 -60.42
C GLN A 257 27.58 30.63 -59.74
N MET A 258 26.81 31.65 -60.14
CA MET A 258 25.46 31.92 -59.60
C MET A 258 24.44 30.84 -59.97
N GLN A 259 24.67 30.11 -61.06
CA GLN A 259 23.82 29.00 -61.51
C GLN A 259 24.15 27.66 -60.80
N GLY A 260 25.01 27.68 -59.78
CA GLY A 260 25.25 26.52 -58.91
C GLY A 260 26.26 25.50 -59.45
N GLY A 261 27.17 25.92 -60.32
CA GLY A 261 28.18 25.05 -60.93
C GLY A 261 29.14 24.41 -59.91
N VAL A 262 28.91 23.12 -59.65
CA VAL A 262 29.85 22.21 -59.00
C VAL A 262 31.07 22.03 -59.91
N SER A 263 32.26 22.24 -59.31
CA SER A 263 33.59 21.83 -59.76
C SER A 263 33.60 20.82 -60.91
N HIS A 264 33.87 21.29 -62.13
CA HIS A 264 34.54 20.45 -63.12
C HIS A 264 36.00 20.89 -63.13
N ALA A 265 36.88 19.93 -62.87
CA ALA A 265 38.33 20.10 -62.86
C ALA A 265 38.76 20.96 -64.05
N ILE A 266 39.53 22.02 -63.77
CA ILE A 266 40.23 22.78 -64.80
C ILE A 266 41.29 21.82 -65.38
N THR A 267 40.93 21.06 -66.40
CA THR A 267 41.90 20.40 -67.27
C THR A 267 42.71 21.52 -67.93
N SER A 268 44.01 21.50 -67.65
CA SER A 268 45.02 22.40 -68.22
C SER A 268 44.78 22.63 -69.72
N VAL A 269 44.54 23.89 -70.09
CA VAL A 269 44.58 24.30 -71.50
C VAL A 269 46.06 24.39 -71.90
N PRO A 270 46.52 23.69 -72.95
CA PRO A 270 47.91 23.79 -73.39
C PRO A 270 48.17 25.21 -73.90
N ILE A 271 49.25 25.83 -73.41
CA ILE A 271 49.78 27.07 -73.96
C ILE A 271 50.38 26.72 -75.33
N LEU A 272 49.74 27.17 -76.41
CA LEU A 272 50.38 27.20 -77.72
C LEU A 272 51.42 28.34 -77.70
N GLU A 273 52.69 27.96 -77.64
CA GLU A 273 53.80 28.83 -78.04
C GLU A 273 53.54 29.30 -79.47
N VAL A 274 53.34 30.60 -79.64
CA VAL A 274 53.40 31.25 -80.95
C VAL A 274 54.84 31.68 -81.15
N VAL A 275 55.53 30.96 -82.05
CA VAL A 275 56.83 31.34 -82.66
C VAL A 275 56.65 32.58 -83.52
#